data_AF-A0A660L915-F1
#
_entry.id   AF-A0A660L915-F1
#
_cell.length_a   1.000
_cell.length_b   1.000
_cell.length_c   1.000
_cell.angle_alpha   90.00
_cell.angle_beta   90.00
_cell.angle_gamma   90.00
#
_symmetry.space_group_name_H-M   'P 1'
#
loop_
_entity.id
_entity.type
_entity.pdbx_description
1 polymer ?
#
loop_
_entity_poly.entity_id
_entity_poly.type
_entity_poly.pdbx_seq_one_letter_code
_entity_poly.pdbx_strand_id
1 'polypeptide(L)'
;MSSADDGPIAPELNPALVERIAHRVLLRLVSDSRGDDFQLLTVAQVARRLQVHSSWVYANARQLGALRLGTGPKAPLRFDPRRVALAVGDPSLPAAGPSSARRRPEPPALRRLPSLPTPARGHQSAASTGPSTGAAETRCGRRPTGQVRKTWRKRDEQWRFALRIWWQGERVWVPLGLEADGWNDYRAKLELENVTREIAAGVWRPPTPQPLDPGDRNPIFREFATFWLDEKQPDLERSTYDDYRNLLTNHVLPAFHDKRLSEINYEAINAYRTARLREGARRKRASEAGVPLHGRPGRPLRPFGARQVNASVRLLAQILDRAVRSERFDLEHHRARERELKVKREKPVYRRFLEVDELLDVLDAALEIDQRSSPETLELGKTVRHLREIERLPWTRIAATIGRAESTTIWLSRQTAGGRRARRAMIATLGLSGLRAHEVADLRRRHLDFTHGRIVIADGKTYGSVREVHMSPFLREELLVYVAEVGQTGADELVFPTRRGTPHSRQNLNRRVLAPAVARATQARATRGDAVLPPAITPHTLRRTFVTLSAQAGRSPSWIQAQIGHADMTTMQRYYMQASHSETQPRMKRLVEYVLDEAGMTNQAHAPTGEARQTLLLPDDPAAPGI
;
A
#
# COMPACT_ATOMS: atom_id res chain seq x y z
N MET A 1 -39.67 55.88 47.34
CA MET A 1 -40.60 55.81 46.19
C MET A 1 -40.17 56.85 45.18
N SER A 2 -39.28 56.48 44.28
CA SER A 2 -38.87 57.17 43.04
C SER A 2 -37.75 56.36 42.39
N SER A 3 -37.86 56.19 41.06
CA SER A 3 -36.80 56.00 40.04
C SER A 3 -35.77 54.86 40.14
N ALA A 4 -35.91 53.87 39.26
CA ALA A 4 -34.82 53.21 38.50
C ALA A 4 -35.46 52.67 37.20
N ASP A 5 -35.31 53.29 36.04
CA ASP A 5 -34.16 53.37 35.12
C ASP A 5 -34.30 52.34 33.98
N ASP A 6 -34.34 52.89 32.76
CA ASP A 6 -34.57 52.24 31.47
C ASP A 6 -33.30 51.51 30.99
N GLY A 7 -33.47 50.30 30.44
CA GLY A 7 -32.43 49.55 29.72
C GLY A 7 -33.05 48.78 28.54
N PRO A 8 -32.39 48.74 27.37
CA PRO A 8 -33.08 48.73 26.08
C PRO A 8 -33.64 47.36 25.70
N ILE A 9 -34.89 47.37 25.26
CA ILE A 9 -35.56 46.26 24.56
C ILE A 9 -34.76 45.98 23.28
N ALA A 10 -34.15 44.79 23.20
CA ALA A 10 -33.49 44.31 21.99
C ALA A 10 -34.46 44.36 20.80
N PRO A 11 -34.04 44.83 19.61
CA PRO A 11 -34.95 44.94 18.48
C PRO A 11 -35.31 43.52 18.03
N GLU A 12 -36.59 43.15 18.18
CA GLU A 12 -37.14 41.98 17.53
C GLU A 12 -36.84 42.07 16.02
N LEU A 13 -36.06 41.11 15.53
CA LEU A 13 -35.70 41.01 14.12
C LEU A 13 -36.98 40.95 13.30
N ASN A 14 -37.28 42.03 12.56
CA ASN A 14 -38.47 42.16 11.73
C ASN A 14 -38.59 40.91 10.82
N PRO A 15 -39.64 40.07 10.99
CA PRO A 15 -39.79 38.84 10.23
C PRO A 15 -39.78 39.08 8.71
N ALA A 16 -40.33 40.20 8.25
CA ALA A 16 -40.34 40.57 6.84
C ALA A 16 -38.92 40.93 6.32
N LEU A 17 -38.05 41.45 7.18
CA LEU A 17 -36.65 41.68 6.85
C LEU A 17 -35.87 40.36 6.81
N VAL A 18 -36.12 39.47 7.77
CA VAL A 18 -35.54 38.11 7.78
C VAL A 18 -35.99 37.33 6.54
N GLU A 19 -37.25 37.41 6.16
CA GLU A 19 -37.79 36.77 4.97
C GLU A 19 -37.21 37.40 3.70
N ARG A 20 -37.05 38.72 3.63
CA ARG A 20 -36.36 39.38 2.51
C ARG A 20 -34.88 39.02 2.43
N ILE A 21 -34.18 38.88 3.56
CA ILE A 21 -32.79 38.44 3.61
C ILE A 21 -32.72 36.97 3.19
N ALA A 22 -33.59 36.11 3.71
CA ALA A 22 -33.68 34.70 3.33
C ALA A 22 -34.03 34.56 1.85
N HIS A 23 -34.92 35.37 1.30
CA HIS A 23 -35.29 35.36 -0.12
C HIS A 23 -34.19 35.96 -0.98
N ARG A 24 -33.42 36.95 -0.51
CA ARG A 24 -32.25 37.50 -1.22
C ARG A 24 -31.03 36.57 -1.13
N VAL A 25 -30.86 35.83 -0.04
CA VAL A 25 -29.88 34.76 0.13
C VAL A 25 -30.28 33.54 -0.69
N LEU A 26 -31.56 33.17 -0.73
CA LEU A 26 -32.10 32.12 -1.59
C LEU A 26 -31.99 32.52 -3.05
N LEU A 27 -32.32 33.76 -3.41
CA LEU A 27 -32.11 34.26 -4.76
C LEU A 27 -30.63 34.30 -5.10
N ARG A 28 -29.72 34.69 -4.20
CA ARG A 28 -28.26 34.60 -4.43
C ARG A 28 -27.78 33.15 -4.52
N LEU A 29 -28.27 32.24 -3.70
CA LEU A 29 -27.94 30.82 -3.77
C LEU A 29 -28.52 30.17 -5.02
N VAL A 30 -29.70 30.57 -5.48
CA VAL A 30 -30.38 30.05 -6.69
C VAL A 30 -29.85 30.72 -7.97
N SER A 31 -29.39 31.97 -7.89
CA SER A 31 -28.71 32.65 -9.01
C SER A 31 -27.21 32.31 -9.08
N ASP A 32 -26.55 31.97 -7.96
CA ASP A 32 -25.24 31.31 -7.94
C ASP A 32 -25.34 29.81 -8.29
N SER A 33 -26.54 29.21 -8.22
CA SER A 33 -26.80 27.80 -8.60
C SER A 33 -27.50 27.63 -9.95
N ARG A 34 -27.49 28.66 -10.82
CA ARG A 34 -27.85 28.52 -12.24
C ARG A 34 -26.75 29.08 -13.15
N GLY A 35 -25.56 28.51 -13.01
CA GLY A 35 -24.63 28.30 -14.12
C GLY A 35 -24.50 26.79 -14.31
N ASP A 36 -25.23 26.25 -15.28
CA ASP A 36 -25.24 24.85 -15.73
C ASP A 36 -23.83 24.21 -15.67
N ASP A 37 -23.75 23.02 -15.09
CA ASP A 37 -22.56 22.15 -15.03
C ASP A 37 -21.89 22.03 -16.42
N PHE A 38 -20.82 22.78 -16.66
CA PHE A 38 -19.87 22.43 -17.73
C PHE A 38 -18.82 21.46 -17.18
N GLN A 39 -19.26 20.32 -16.65
CA GLN A 39 -18.34 19.22 -16.42
C GLN A 39 -17.92 18.66 -17.78
N LEU A 40 -16.79 19.16 -18.29
CA LEU A 40 -16.20 18.64 -19.51
C LEU A 40 -16.00 17.13 -19.38
N LEU A 41 -16.56 16.37 -20.31
CA LEU A 41 -16.49 14.92 -20.32
C LEU A 41 -15.06 14.47 -20.57
N THR A 42 -14.64 13.45 -19.85
CA THR A 42 -13.42 12.69 -20.17
C THR A 42 -13.68 11.78 -21.37
N VAL A 43 -12.59 11.32 -22.01
CA VAL A 43 -12.65 10.32 -23.09
C VAL A 43 -13.48 9.10 -22.68
N ALA A 44 -13.34 8.61 -21.44
CA ALA A 44 -14.08 7.45 -20.95
C ALA A 44 -15.58 7.72 -20.75
N GLN A 45 -15.95 8.95 -20.36
CA GLN A 45 -17.35 9.35 -20.23
C GLN A 45 -18.02 9.50 -21.60
N VAL A 46 -17.32 10.08 -22.59
CA VAL A 46 -17.80 10.13 -23.98
C VAL A 46 -17.94 8.73 -24.56
N ALA A 47 -16.94 7.86 -24.35
CA ALA A 47 -16.96 6.47 -24.80
C ALA A 47 -18.18 5.71 -24.25
N ARG A 48 -18.44 5.85 -22.95
CA ARG A 48 -19.60 5.22 -22.29
C ARG A 48 -20.92 5.77 -22.81
N ARG A 49 -21.02 7.09 -23.01
CA ARG A 49 -22.24 7.77 -23.45
C ARG A 49 -22.62 7.40 -24.89
N LEU A 50 -21.62 7.18 -25.74
CA LEU A 50 -21.80 6.76 -27.13
C LEU A 50 -21.75 5.23 -27.32
N GLN A 51 -21.55 4.46 -26.24
CA GLN A 51 -21.36 3.01 -26.26
C GLN A 51 -20.24 2.53 -27.21
N VAL A 52 -19.15 3.28 -27.27
CA VAL A 52 -17.97 3.00 -28.11
C VAL A 52 -16.72 2.72 -27.29
N HIS A 53 -15.69 2.13 -27.90
CA HIS A 53 -14.39 1.97 -27.24
C HIS A 53 -13.62 3.31 -27.18
N SER A 54 -12.87 3.56 -26.10
CA SER A 54 -12.09 4.79 -25.92
C SER A 54 -11.13 5.09 -27.07
N SER A 55 -10.62 4.08 -27.78
CA SER A 55 -9.76 4.28 -28.97
C SER A 55 -10.50 4.93 -30.14
N TRP A 56 -11.80 4.68 -30.30
CA TRP A 56 -12.63 5.35 -31.30
C TRP A 56 -12.83 6.82 -30.94
N VAL A 57 -13.01 7.13 -29.65
CA VAL A 57 -13.08 8.53 -29.18
C VAL A 57 -11.76 9.28 -29.40
N TYR A 58 -10.61 8.62 -29.22
CA TYR A 58 -9.31 9.21 -29.56
C TYR A 58 -9.13 9.43 -31.06
N ALA A 59 -9.57 8.48 -31.90
CA ALA A 59 -9.48 8.59 -33.35
C ALA A 59 -10.35 9.74 -33.90
N ASN A 60 -11.52 9.98 -33.31
CA ASN A 60 -12.47 11.01 -33.73
C ASN A 60 -12.48 12.24 -32.81
N ALA A 61 -11.43 12.42 -31.99
CA ALA A 61 -11.40 13.43 -30.94
C ALA A 61 -11.62 14.87 -31.45
N ARG A 62 -11.03 15.21 -32.61
CA ARG A 62 -11.22 16.54 -33.22
C ARG A 62 -12.68 16.78 -33.64
N GLN A 63 -13.31 15.79 -34.27
CA GLN A 63 -14.69 15.89 -34.76
C GLN A 63 -15.69 15.95 -33.59
N LEU A 64 -15.41 15.24 -32.49
CA LEU A 64 -16.18 15.30 -31.24
C LEU A 64 -15.95 16.60 -30.43
N GLY A 65 -15.09 17.51 -30.90
CA GLY A 65 -14.84 18.79 -30.25
C GLY A 65 -13.89 18.72 -29.04
N ALA A 66 -12.86 17.87 -29.08
CA ALA A 66 -11.89 17.73 -27.99
C ALA A 66 -11.13 19.03 -27.67
N LEU A 67 -11.14 19.39 -26.39
CA LEU A 67 -10.32 20.41 -25.74
C LEU A 67 -9.12 19.73 -25.09
N ARG A 68 -7.90 20.15 -25.43
CA ARG A 68 -6.67 19.64 -24.83
C ARG A 68 -6.28 20.52 -23.63
N LEU A 69 -6.20 19.93 -22.44
CA LEU A 69 -5.78 20.64 -21.23
C LEU A 69 -4.27 20.50 -21.03
N GLY A 70 -3.52 21.49 -21.51
CA GLY A 70 -2.06 21.58 -21.41
C GLY A 70 -1.33 21.36 -22.74
N THR A 71 -0.03 21.68 -22.76
CA THR A 71 0.79 21.74 -23.99
C THR A 71 1.60 20.48 -24.26
N GLY A 72 1.60 19.50 -23.34
CA GLY A 72 2.39 18.26 -23.48
C GLY A 72 1.80 17.24 -24.48
N PRO A 73 2.62 16.31 -25.00
CA PRO A 73 2.20 15.30 -25.98
C PRO A 73 1.09 14.38 -25.44
N LYS A 74 1.03 14.17 -24.11
CA LYS A 74 0.00 13.37 -23.41
C LYS A 74 -1.04 14.22 -22.66
N ALA A 75 -1.19 15.51 -22.99
CA ALA A 75 -2.17 16.38 -22.34
C ALA A 75 -3.60 15.78 -22.41
N PRO A 76 -4.35 15.74 -21.29
CA PRO A 76 -5.67 15.13 -21.24
C PRO A 76 -6.66 15.80 -22.20
N LEU A 77 -7.46 15.00 -22.89
CA LEU A 77 -8.59 15.50 -23.69
C LEU A 77 -9.86 15.60 -22.84
N ARG A 78 -10.63 16.65 -23.11
CA ARG A 78 -11.90 16.99 -22.48
C ARG A 78 -12.90 17.37 -23.56
N PHE A 79 -14.18 17.13 -23.33
CA PHE A 79 -15.21 17.33 -24.34
C PHE A 79 -16.40 18.08 -23.76
N ASP A 80 -16.88 19.08 -24.47
CA ASP A 80 -18.14 19.73 -24.14
C ASP A 80 -19.30 18.78 -24.50
N PRO A 81 -20.17 18.41 -23.55
CA PRO A 81 -21.33 17.54 -23.80
C PRO A 81 -22.21 18.00 -24.97
N ARG A 82 -22.40 19.32 -25.15
CA ARG A 82 -23.26 19.90 -26.19
C ARG A 82 -22.61 19.75 -27.57
N ARG A 83 -21.30 19.94 -27.67
CA ARG A 83 -20.55 19.73 -28.93
C ARG A 83 -20.48 18.26 -29.32
N VAL A 84 -20.33 17.36 -28.35
CA VAL A 84 -20.38 15.91 -28.61
C VAL A 84 -21.75 15.49 -29.14
N ALA A 85 -22.83 16.01 -28.55
CA ALA A 85 -24.19 15.70 -29.01
C ALA A 85 -24.46 16.20 -30.44
N LEU A 86 -23.98 17.41 -30.78
CA LEU A 86 -24.07 17.95 -32.14
C LEU A 86 -23.25 17.13 -33.14
N ALA A 87 -22.02 16.74 -32.78
CA ALA A 87 -21.13 15.98 -33.65
C ALA A 87 -21.65 14.56 -33.98
N VAL A 88 -22.46 13.96 -33.09
CA VAL A 88 -23.09 12.65 -33.32
C VAL A 88 -24.21 12.70 -34.37
N GLY A 89 -24.81 13.88 -34.58
CA GLY A 89 -25.78 14.12 -35.65
C GLY A 89 -25.14 14.48 -37.00
N ASP A 90 -23.81 14.63 -37.06
CA ASP A 90 -23.08 14.98 -38.29
C ASP A 90 -22.87 13.72 -39.16
N PRO A 91 -23.37 13.69 -40.41
CA PRO A 91 -23.22 12.54 -41.31
C PRO A 91 -21.77 12.27 -41.73
N SER A 92 -20.82 13.16 -41.45
CA SER A 92 -19.39 12.96 -41.68
C SER A 92 -18.68 12.17 -40.57
N LEU A 93 -19.35 11.91 -39.43
CA LEU A 93 -18.80 11.12 -38.33
C LEU A 93 -18.87 9.61 -38.67
N PRO A 94 -17.75 8.88 -38.68
CA PRO A 94 -17.75 7.47 -39.07
C PRO A 94 -18.57 6.61 -38.11
N ALA A 95 -19.46 5.76 -38.63
CA ALA A 95 -20.35 4.92 -37.81
C ALA A 95 -19.59 4.12 -36.73
N ALA A 96 -20.09 4.18 -35.51
CA ALA A 96 -19.56 3.44 -34.37
C ALA A 96 -19.84 1.94 -34.53
N GLY A 97 -18.85 1.16 -34.99
CA GLY A 97 -18.95 -0.30 -34.98
C GLY A 97 -19.05 -0.84 -33.54
N PRO A 98 -19.81 -1.92 -33.30
CA PRO A 98 -19.85 -2.56 -31.98
C PRO A 98 -18.44 -3.03 -31.57
N SER A 99 -18.19 -3.04 -30.26
CA SER A 99 -16.93 -3.42 -29.63
C SER A 99 -16.46 -4.81 -30.08
N SER A 100 -15.73 -4.88 -31.20
CA SER A 100 -15.04 -6.09 -31.65
C SER A 100 -13.66 -6.14 -31.01
N ALA A 101 -13.37 -7.28 -30.37
CA ALA A 101 -12.04 -7.60 -29.86
C ALA A 101 -11.01 -7.48 -30.99
N ARG A 102 -9.99 -6.64 -30.81
CA ARG A 102 -8.92 -6.46 -31.80
C ARG A 102 -8.25 -7.79 -32.14
N ARG A 103 -8.32 -8.16 -33.43
CA ARG A 103 -7.27 -8.96 -34.10
C ARG A 103 -5.91 -8.26 -33.89
N ARG A 104 -4.89 -9.04 -33.54
CA ARG A 104 -3.50 -8.57 -33.45
C ARG A 104 -2.95 -8.29 -34.86
N PRO A 105 -2.07 -7.28 -35.02
CA PRO A 105 -1.33 -7.09 -36.26
C PRO A 105 -0.27 -8.19 -36.43
N GLU A 106 -0.09 -8.67 -37.67
CA GLU A 106 0.98 -9.61 -38.00
C GLU A 106 2.37 -8.97 -37.81
N PRO A 107 3.37 -9.73 -37.32
CA PRO A 107 4.74 -9.26 -37.23
C PRO A 107 5.40 -9.17 -38.62
N PRO A 108 6.38 -8.26 -38.83
CA PRO A 108 7.02 -8.08 -40.11
C PRO A 108 7.88 -9.30 -40.48
N ALA A 109 7.86 -9.65 -41.77
CA ALA A 109 8.61 -10.77 -42.34
C ALA A 109 10.11 -10.64 -42.06
N LEU A 110 10.68 -11.64 -41.40
CA LEU A 110 12.13 -11.76 -41.18
C LEU A 110 12.82 -12.04 -42.51
N ARG A 111 13.75 -11.14 -42.87
CA ARG A 111 14.72 -11.27 -43.95
C ARG A 111 15.52 -12.57 -43.77
N ARG A 112 15.54 -13.42 -44.80
CA ARG A 112 16.38 -14.63 -44.88
C ARG A 112 17.86 -14.25 -44.87
N LEU A 113 18.65 -14.91 -44.02
CA LEU A 113 20.11 -14.98 -44.12
C LEU A 113 20.53 -16.44 -44.40
N PRO A 114 21.65 -16.66 -45.10
CA PRO A 114 21.90 -17.87 -45.88
C PRO A 114 22.50 -19.01 -45.04
N SER A 115 22.24 -20.24 -45.51
CA SER A 115 22.76 -21.50 -44.98
C SER A 115 24.27 -21.66 -45.21
N LEU A 116 24.99 -22.14 -44.20
CA LEU A 116 26.38 -22.58 -44.29
C LEU A 116 26.52 -24.04 -43.82
N PRO A 117 27.56 -24.75 -44.29
CA PRO A 117 27.47 -26.15 -44.67
C PRO A 117 27.91 -27.14 -43.57
N THR A 118 27.44 -28.37 -43.72
CA THR A 118 27.89 -29.57 -43.02
C THR A 118 29.37 -29.86 -43.28
N PRO A 119 30.07 -30.48 -42.32
CA PRO A 119 30.99 -31.55 -42.68
C PRO A 119 30.79 -32.84 -41.87
N ALA A 120 31.33 -33.90 -42.47
CA ALA A 120 31.12 -35.30 -42.17
C ALA A 120 32.09 -35.88 -41.11
N ARG A 121 31.66 -37.02 -40.56
CA ARG A 121 32.38 -38.25 -40.13
C ARG A 121 33.83 -38.16 -39.62
N GLY A 122 34.08 -38.86 -38.50
CA GLY A 122 35.30 -39.67 -38.31
C GLY A 122 35.74 -39.91 -36.86
N HIS A 123 35.64 -41.17 -36.41
CA HIS A 123 36.47 -41.94 -35.44
C HIS A 123 36.87 -41.33 -34.08
N GLN A 124 36.36 -41.86 -32.95
CA GLN A 124 36.81 -43.01 -32.15
C GLN A 124 38.02 -42.76 -31.22
N SER A 125 37.73 -42.95 -29.91
CA SER A 125 38.56 -43.52 -28.83
C SER A 125 39.86 -42.81 -28.39
N ALA A 126 39.91 -42.38 -27.12
CA ALA A 126 40.63 -43.09 -26.05
C ALA A 126 40.68 -42.25 -24.75
N ALA A 127 40.95 -42.94 -23.65
CA ALA A 127 40.70 -42.54 -22.29
C ALA A 127 41.80 -41.69 -21.60
N SER A 128 41.36 -41.11 -20.48
CA SER A 128 42.06 -40.95 -19.19
C SER A 128 42.81 -39.65 -18.83
N THR A 129 42.37 -39.15 -17.66
CA THR A 129 43.06 -38.40 -16.57
C THR A 129 43.34 -36.89 -16.71
N GLY A 130 42.83 -36.13 -15.72
CA GLY A 130 42.80 -34.65 -15.61
C GLY A 130 44.15 -33.97 -15.28
N PRO A 131 44.23 -32.70 -14.78
CA PRO A 131 43.33 -32.06 -13.80
C PRO A 131 42.97 -30.54 -13.98
N SER A 132 42.03 -30.11 -13.13
CA SER A 132 41.70 -28.75 -12.60
C SER A 132 41.38 -27.52 -13.48
N THR A 133 40.51 -26.70 -12.86
CA THR A 133 40.16 -25.27 -13.05
C THR A 133 39.08 -24.86 -14.06
N GLY A 134 37.92 -24.46 -13.51
CA GLY A 134 37.31 -23.14 -13.77
C GLY A 134 36.40 -22.98 -14.97
N ALA A 135 35.07 -23.03 -14.74
CA ALA A 135 34.10 -22.04 -15.24
C ALA A 135 32.69 -22.51 -14.86
N ALA A 136 32.01 -21.71 -14.04
CA ALA A 136 30.62 -21.92 -13.68
C ALA A 136 29.74 -21.65 -14.91
N GLU A 137 29.45 -22.70 -15.67
CA GLU A 137 28.43 -22.68 -16.71
C GLU A 137 27.07 -22.33 -16.10
N THR A 138 26.47 -21.34 -16.74
CA THR A 138 25.13 -20.86 -16.48
C THR A 138 24.16 -22.02 -16.69
N ARG A 139 23.56 -22.52 -15.61
CA ARG A 139 22.50 -23.53 -15.66
C ARG A 139 21.31 -22.98 -16.45
N CYS A 140 21.30 -23.21 -17.76
CA CYS A 140 20.10 -23.17 -18.57
C CYS A 140 19.11 -24.17 -17.93
N GLY A 141 17.92 -23.69 -17.56
CA GLY A 141 16.94 -24.43 -16.79
C GLY A 141 16.59 -25.76 -17.45
N ARG A 142 16.48 -26.81 -16.62
CA ARG A 142 15.99 -28.13 -17.05
C ARG A 142 14.74 -27.96 -17.92
N ARG A 143 14.71 -28.63 -19.07
CA ARG A 143 13.50 -28.74 -19.93
C ARG A 143 12.30 -29.10 -19.04
N PRO A 144 11.13 -28.46 -19.21
CA PRO A 144 9.94 -28.86 -18.47
C PRO A 144 9.70 -30.34 -18.76
N THR A 145 9.76 -31.15 -17.71
CA THR A 145 9.61 -32.59 -17.79
C THR A 145 8.24 -32.94 -17.25
N GLY A 146 7.52 -33.76 -18.00
CA GLY A 146 6.27 -34.36 -17.55
C GLY A 146 6.17 -35.79 -18.01
N GLN A 147 5.16 -36.48 -17.50
CA GLN A 147 4.93 -37.91 -17.76
C GLN A 147 3.43 -38.16 -17.89
N VAL A 148 3.06 -39.03 -18.81
CA VAL A 148 1.72 -39.60 -18.87
C VAL A 148 1.56 -40.61 -17.75
N ARG A 149 0.42 -40.57 -17.08
CA ARG A 149 0.04 -41.49 -16.02
C ARG A 149 -1.27 -42.15 -16.40
N LYS A 150 -1.22 -43.48 -16.45
CA LYS A 150 -2.35 -44.36 -16.76
C LYS A 150 -2.75 -45.07 -15.47
N THR A 151 -4.04 -45.11 -15.14
CA THR A 151 -4.56 -45.77 -13.92
C THR A 151 -5.78 -46.59 -14.27
N TRP A 152 -5.76 -47.88 -13.95
CA TRP A 152 -6.90 -48.78 -14.18
C TRP A 152 -8.02 -48.52 -13.18
N ARG A 153 -9.25 -48.33 -13.65
CA ARG A 153 -10.44 -48.16 -12.78
C ARG A 153 -11.25 -49.45 -12.77
N LYS A 154 -11.16 -50.20 -11.67
CA LYS A 154 -11.86 -51.49 -11.48
C LYS A 154 -13.39 -51.40 -11.55
N ARG A 155 -13.99 -50.25 -11.19
CA ARG A 155 -15.46 -50.06 -11.18
C ARG A 155 -16.07 -50.08 -12.58
N ASP A 156 -15.35 -49.52 -13.55
CA ASP A 156 -15.88 -49.25 -14.90
C ASP A 156 -14.99 -49.89 -15.99
N GLU A 157 -14.12 -50.84 -15.59
CA GLU A 157 -13.19 -51.62 -16.43
C GLU A 157 -12.48 -50.85 -17.55
N GLN A 158 -11.96 -49.66 -17.23
CA GLN A 158 -11.32 -48.80 -18.23
C GLN A 158 -10.11 -48.03 -17.68
N TRP A 159 -9.23 -47.62 -18.59
CA TRP A 159 -8.07 -46.81 -18.26
C TRP A 159 -8.40 -45.32 -18.12
N ARG A 160 -7.87 -44.68 -17.07
CA ARG A 160 -7.86 -43.22 -16.91
C ARG A 160 -6.49 -42.66 -17.24
N PHE A 161 -6.45 -41.57 -18.02
CA PHE A 161 -5.24 -40.86 -18.42
C PHE A 161 -5.13 -39.51 -17.69
N ALA A 162 -3.91 -39.18 -17.27
CA ALA A 162 -3.55 -37.89 -16.68
C ALA A 162 -2.10 -37.54 -17.00
N LEU A 163 -1.74 -36.26 -16.96
CA LEU A 163 -0.35 -35.80 -17.03
C LEU A 163 0.13 -35.43 -15.63
N ARG A 164 1.41 -35.72 -15.36
CA ARG A 164 2.13 -35.15 -14.22
C ARG A 164 3.25 -34.28 -14.74
N ILE A 165 3.15 -32.98 -14.51
CA ILE A 165 4.02 -31.94 -15.08
C ILE A 165 4.63 -31.07 -13.98
N TRP A 166 5.69 -30.34 -14.31
CA TRP A 166 6.27 -29.31 -13.44
C TRP A 166 5.81 -27.92 -13.87
N TRP A 167 5.24 -27.14 -12.93
CA TRP A 167 4.82 -25.77 -13.17
C TRP A 167 5.02 -24.91 -11.92
N GLN A 168 5.60 -23.72 -12.08
CA GLN A 168 5.95 -22.77 -11.01
C GLN A 168 6.67 -23.38 -9.78
N GLY A 169 7.53 -24.39 -10.01
CA GLY A 169 8.29 -25.05 -8.94
C GLY A 169 7.53 -26.13 -8.17
N GLU A 170 6.31 -26.47 -8.59
CA GLU A 170 5.51 -27.55 -8.02
C GLU A 170 5.16 -28.62 -9.08
N ARG A 171 4.83 -29.83 -8.61
CA ARG A 171 4.31 -30.91 -9.47
C ARG A 171 2.79 -30.79 -9.55
N VAL A 172 2.28 -30.59 -10.75
CA VAL A 172 0.84 -30.44 -11.03
C VAL A 172 0.33 -31.68 -11.76
N TRP A 173 -0.87 -32.12 -11.40
CA TRP A 173 -1.60 -33.18 -12.10
C TRP A 173 -2.65 -32.57 -13.02
N VAL A 174 -2.67 -32.99 -14.28
CA VAL A 174 -3.64 -32.57 -15.29
C VAL A 174 -4.48 -33.79 -15.68
N PRO A 175 -5.76 -33.86 -15.32
CA PRO A 175 -6.62 -34.95 -15.80
C PRO A 175 -6.84 -34.79 -17.31
N LEU A 176 -6.77 -35.90 -18.06
CA LEU A 176 -7.07 -35.92 -19.49
C LEU A 176 -8.47 -36.48 -19.76
N GLY A 177 -8.74 -37.70 -19.28
CA GLY A 177 -10.04 -38.38 -19.46
C GLY A 177 -9.92 -39.90 -19.38
N LEU A 178 -10.99 -40.60 -19.75
CA LEU A 178 -11.07 -42.06 -19.79
C LEU A 178 -10.86 -42.59 -21.20
N GLU A 179 -10.60 -43.89 -21.31
CA GLU A 179 -10.52 -44.61 -22.58
C GLU A 179 -11.83 -44.52 -23.39
N ALA A 180 -13.00 -44.59 -22.73
CA ALA A 180 -14.29 -44.39 -23.36
C ALA A 180 -14.47 -42.98 -23.97
N ASP A 181 -13.76 -41.98 -23.46
CA ASP A 181 -13.77 -40.60 -24.00
C ASP A 181 -12.81 -40.45 -25.21
N GLY A 182 -12.25 -41.57 -25.70
CA GLY A 182 -11.32 -41.59 -26.84
C GLY A 182 -9.87 -41.25 -26.48
N TRP A 183 -9.50 -41.28 -25.20
CA TRP A 183 -8.10 -41.13 -24.77
C TRP A 183 -7.33 -42.45 -24.89
N ASN A 184 -6.13 -42.37 -25.44
CA ASN A 184 -5.18 -43.47 -25.56
C ASN A 184 -3.75 -42.99 -25.32
N ASP A 185 -2.79 -43.92 -25.28
CA ASP A 185 -1.39 -43.61 -24.99
C ASP A 185 -0.77 -42.62 -25.99
N TYR A 186 -1.19 -42.65 -27.26
CA TYR A 186 -0.73 -41.71 -28.29
C TYR A 186 -1.25 -40.28 -28.04
N ARG A 187 -2.57 -40.12 -27.85
CA ARG A 187 -3.20 -38.82 -27.56
C ARG A 187 -2.69 -38.21 -26.26
N ALA A 188 -2.49 -39.02 -25.23
CA ALA A 188 -1.96 -38.53 -23.96
C ALA A 188 -0.49 -38.05 -24.07
N LYS A 189 0.33 -38.70 -24.91
CA LYS A 189 1.69 -38.22 -25.21
C LYS A 189 1.68 -36.92 -26.02
N LEU A 190 0.82 -36.83 -27.03
CA LEU A 190 0.67 -35.61 -27.83
C LEU A 190 0.25 -34.42 -26.95
N GLU A 191 -0.69 -34.63 -26.03
CA GLU A 191 -1.15 -33.59 -25.11
C GLU A 191 -0.07 -33.18 -24.10
N LEU A 192 0.74 -34.12 -23.64
CA LEU A 192 1.91 -33.83 -22.82
C LEU A 192 2.90 -32.89 -23.54
N GLU A 193 3.14 -33.12 -24.83
CA GLU A 193 3.99 -32.24 -25.63
C GLU A 193 3.39 -30.85 -25.79
N ASN A 194 2.08 -30.76 -26.07
CA ASN A 194 1.37 -29.49 -26.21
C ASN A 194 1.44 -28.65 -24.92
N VAL A 195 1.09 -29.26 -23.78
CA VAL A 195 1.19 -28.62 -22.45
C VAL A 195 2.61 -28.17 -22.15
N THR A 196 3.61 -28.99 -22.50
CA THR A 196 5.03 -28.64 -22.31
C THR A 196 5.41 -27.41 -23.15
N ARG A 197 4.93 -27.32 -24.40
CA ARG A 197 5.13 -26.15 -25.29
C ARG A 197 4.46 -24.90 -24.72
N GLU A 198 3.23 -25.02 -24.23
CA GLU A 198 2.50 -23.89 -23.64
C GLU A 198 3.16 -23.36 -22.36
N ILE A 199 3.72 -24.25 -21.53
CA ILE A 199 4.47 -23.86 -20.32
C ILE A 199 5.74 -23.12 -20.71
N ALA A 200 6.47 -23.62 -21.72
CA ALA A 200 7.67 -22.97 -22.24
C ALA A 200 7.36 -21.58 -22.83
N ALA A 201 6.20 -21.42 -23.46
CA ALA A 201 5.70 -20.15 -24.00
C ALA A 201 5.09 -19.22 -22.93
N GLY A 202 4.97 -19.66 -21.67
CA GLY A 202 4.40 -18.88 -20.57
C GLY A 202 2.89 -18.61 -20.69
N VAL A 203 2.19 -19.32 -21.58
CA VAL A 203 0.75 -19.17 -21.82
C VAL A 203 -0.09 -20.22 -21.11
N TRP A 204 0.53 -21.33 -20.71
CA TRP A 204 -0.16 -22.41 -20.03
C TRP A 204 -0.73 -21.97 -18.69
N ARG A 205 -2.01 -22.30 -18.48
CA ARG A 205 -2.71 -22.18 -17.21
C ARG A 205 -3.11 -23.58 -16.76
N PRO A 206 -3.07 -23.89 -15.46
CA PRO A 206 -3.56 -25.16 -14.97
C PRO A 206 -5.01 -25.34 -15.44
N PRO A 207 -5.36 -26.52 -15.99
CA PRO A 207 -6.72 -26.79 -16.39
C PRO A 207 -7.61 -26.57 -15.18
N THR A 208 -8.62 -25.71 -15.37
CA THR A 208 -9.73 -25.54 -14.45
C THR A 208 -10.23 -26.93 -14.06
N PRO A 209 -10.49 -27.22 -12.76
CA PRO A 209 -11.18 -28.45 -12.41
C PRO A 209 -12.42 -28.58 -13.29
N GLN A 210 -12.75 -29.82 -13.66
CA GLN A 210 -13.81 -30.17 -14.59
C GLN A 210 -14.98 -29.18 -14.47
N PRO A 211 -15.47 -28.59 -15.59
CA PRO A 211 -16.61 -27.70 -15.53
C PRO A 211 -17.71 -28.41 -14.73
N LEU A 212 -18.26 -27.71 -13.73
CA LEU A 212 -19.33 -28.25 -12.89
C LEU A 212 -20.31 -28.99 -13.79
N ASP A 213 -20.59 -30.25 -13.48
CA ASP A 213 -21.54 -31.06 -14.23
C ASP A 213 -22.81 -30.22 -14.46
N PRO A 214 -23.21 -29.95 -15.72
CA PRO A 214 -24.41 -29.20 -16.03
C PRO A 214 -25.65 -29.72 -15.31
N GLY A 215 -25.72 -31.03 -15.03
CA GLY A 215 -26.81 -31.67 -14.32
C GLY A 215 -26.69 -31.70 -12.80
N ASP A 216 -25.51 -31.45 -12.22
CA ASP A 216 -25.35 -31.46 -10.76
C ASP A 216 -25.76 -30.11 -10.16
N ARG A 217 -27.00 -30.08 -9.65
CA ARG A 217 -27.59 -28.94 -8.96
C ARG A 217 -27.08 -28.78 -7.53
N ASN A 218 -26.37 -29.76 -6.97
CA ASN A 218 -25.83 -29.70 -5.62
C ASN A 218 -24.36 -30.16 -5.58
N PRO A 219 -23.46 -29.44 -6.27
CA PRO A 219 -22.09 -29.88 -6.48
C PRO A 219 -21.29 -29.98 -5.17
N ILE A 220 -20.15 -30.68 -5.26
CA ILE A 220 -19.20 -30.73 -4.16
C ILE A 220 -18.55 -29.35 -4.00
N PHE A 221 -18.39 -28.90 -2.75
CA PHE A 221 -17.91 -27.57 -2.42
C PHE A 221 -16.54 -27.25 -3.02
N ARG A 222 -15.59 -28.20 -3.09
CA ARG A 222 -14.27 -27.93 -3.72
C ARG A 222 -14.39 -27.50 -5.18
N GLU A 223 -15.29 -28.14 -5.93
CA GLU A 223 -15.48 -27.90 -7.36
C GLU A 223 -16.16 -26.56 -7.54
N PHE A 224 -17.22 -26.33 -6.76
CA PHE A 224 -17.95 -25.08 -6.76
C PHE A 224 -17.09 -23.88 -6.31
N ALA A 225 -16.29 -24.03 -5.27
CA ALA A 225 -15.41 -22.98 -4.77
C ALA A 225 -14.28 -22.64 -5.76
N THR A 226 -13.78 -23.63 -6.51
CA THR A 226 -12.79 -23.36 -7.55
C THR A 226 -13.42 -22.66 -8.74
N PHE A 227 -14.59 -23.13 -9.20
CA PHE A 227 -15.40 -22.45 -10.22
C PHE A 227 -15.67 -20.99 -9.84
N TRP A 228 -16.10 -20.74 -8.61
CA TRP A 228 -16.35 -19.40 -8.09
C TRP A 228 -15.10 -18.52 -8.10
N LEU A 229 -13.95 -19.07 -7.70
CA LEU A 229 -12.70 -18.31 -7.62
C LEU A 229 -12.18 -17.93 -9.02
N ASP A 230 -12.32 -18.82 -10.00
CA ASP A 230 -11.97 -18.58 -11.40
C ASP A 230 -12.91 -17.54 -12.03
N GLU A 231 -14.22 -17.64 -11.79
CA GLU A 231 -15.21 -16.64 -12.22
C GLU A 231 -14.89 -15.26 -11.64
N LYS A 232 -14.46 -15.20 -10.37
CA LYS A 232 -14.12 -13.93 -9.70
C LYS A 232 -12.75 -13.38 -10.05
N GLN A 233 -11.82 -14.19 -10.53
CA GLN A 233 -10.44 -13.79 -10.78
C GLN A 233 -10.29 -12.50 -11.61
N PRO A 234 -11.05 -12.28 -12.71
CA PRO A 234 -10.92 -11.07 -13.53
C PRO A 234 -11.25 -9.77 -12.80
N ASP A 235 -12.14 -9.84 -11.80
CA ASP A 235 -12.63 -8.68 -11.05
C ASP A 235 -11.76 -8.37 -9.81
N LEU A 236 -10.81 -9.24 -9.47
CA LEU A 236 -10.03 -9.14 -8.24
C LEU A 236 -8.63 -8.57 -8.47
N GLU A 237 -8.20 -7.72 -7.55
CA GLU A 237 -6.77 -7.38 -7.45
C GLU A 237 -5.98 -8.65 -7.11
N ARG A 238 -4.78 -8.80 -7.68
CA ARG A 238 -3.89 -9.96 -7.45
C ARG A 238 -3.71 -10.29 -5.96
N SER A 239 -3.57 -9.27 -5.12
CA SER A 239 -3.42 -9.43 -3.67
C SER A 239 -4.66 -10.05 -3.01
N THR A 240 -5.86 -9.63 -3.45
CA THR A 240 -7.13 -10.15 -2.95
C THR A 240 -7.36 -11.58 -3.42
N TYR A 241 -7.03 -11.88 -4.67
CA TYR A 241 -7.06 -13.26 -5.19
C TYR A 241 -6.13 -14.18 -4.39
N ASP A 242 -4.89 -13.75 -4.15
CA ASP A 242 -3.94 -14.53 -3.34
C ASP A 242 -4.45 -14.73 -1.90
N ASP A 243 -5.06 -13.72 -1.29
CA ASP A 243 -5.70 -13.83 0.03
C ASP A 243 -6.86 -14.84 0.02
N TYR A 244 -7.74 -14.80 -0.98
CA TYR A 244 -8.86 -15.74 -1.12
C TYR A 244 -8.36 -17.16 -1.31
N ARG A 245 -7.42 -17.37 -2.25
CA ARG A 245 -6.78 -18.67 -2.48
C ARG A 245 -6.15 -19.21 -1.20
N ASN A 246 -5.39 -18.38 -0.49
CA ASN A 246 -4.75 -18.77 0.76
C ASN A 246 -5.77 -19.15 1.85
N LEU A 247 -6.86 -18.39 2.00
CA LEU A 247 -7.92 -18.73 2.95
C LEU A 247 -8.64 -20.02 2.56
N LEU A 248 -8.95 -20.19 1.27
CA LEU A 248 -9.63 -21.35 0.74
C LEU A 248 -8.81 -22.63 0.95
N THR A 249 -7.57 -22.66 0.46
CA THR A 249 -6.68 -23.83 0.51
C THR A 249 -6.29 -24.20 1.94
N ASN A 250 -5.91 -23.22 2.77
CA ASN A 250 -5.35 -23.53 4.10
C ASN A 250 -6.42 -23.66 5.19
N HIS A 251 -7.60 -23.06 5.00
CA HIS A 251 -8.58 -22.94 6.08
C HIS A 251 -9.94 -23.50 5.74
N VAL A 252 -10.52 -23.20 4.58
CA VAL A 252 -11.91 -23.60 4.27
C VAL A 252 -11.98 -25.01 3.68
N LEU A 253 -11.21 -25.30 2.63
CA LEU A 253 -11.22 -26.62 1.97
C LEU A 253 -10.94 -27.78 2.93
N PRO A 254 -9.96 -27.73 3.86
CA PRO A 254 -9.71 -28.85 4.76
C PRO A 254 -10.92 -29.31 5.60
N ALA A 255 -11.96 -28.48 5.75
CA ALA A 255 -13.18 -28.83 6.48
C ALA A 255 -14.39 -29.13 5.58
N PHE A 256 -14.46 -28.51 4.40
CA PHE A 256 -15.63 -28.59 3.52
C PHE A 256 -15.35 -29.26 2.17
N HIS A 257 -14.13 -29.76 1.93
CA HIS A 257 -13.66 -30.25 0.62
C HIS A 257 -14.65 -31.15 -0.11
N ASP A 258 -15.12 -32.20 0.57
CA ASP A 258 -15.97 -33.25 -0.02
C ASP A 258 -17.44 -33.09 0.32
N LYS A 259 -17.82 -31.98 0.98
CA LYS A 259 -19.22 -31.72 1.34
C LYS A 259 -19.98 -31.19 0.13
N ARG A 260 -21.23 -31.63 -0.03
CA ARG A 260 -22.17 -30.98 -0.96
C ARG A 260 -22.59 -29.63 -0.42
N LEU A 261 -23.05 -28.72 -1.29
CA LEU A 261 -23.46 -27.37 -0.86
C LEU A 261 -24.56 -27.40 0.21
N SER A 262 -25.55 -28.29 0.07
CA SER A 262 -26.65 -28.45 1.04
C SER A 262 -26.19 -28.97 2.41
N GLU A 263 -25.05 -29.66 2.49
CA GLU A 263 -24.49 -30.20 3.74
C GLU A 263 -23.76 -29.13 4.56
N ILE A 264 -23.52 -27.94 4.00
CA ILE A 264 -22.86 -26.82 4.68
C ILE A 264 -23.91 -25.99 5.43
N ASN A 265 -24.56 -26.65 6.38
CA ASN A 265 -25.55 -26.04 7.26
C ASN A 265 -24.89 -25.29 8.45
N TYR A 266 -25.72 -24.74 9.34
CA TYR A 266 -25.25 -24.03 10.53
C TYR A 266 -24.29 -24.88 11.38
N GLU A 267 -24.66 -26.13 11.66
CA GLU A 267 -23.87 -27.03 12.51
C GLU A 267 -22.51 -27.35 11.90
N ALA A 268 -22.43 -27.57 10.59
CA ALA A 268 -21.16 -27.78 9.90
C ALA A 268 -20.24 -26.56 10.02
N ILE A 269 -20.78 -25.35 9.90
CA ILE A 269 -20.01 -24.10 10.00
C ILE A 269 -19.60 -23.83 11.45
N ASN A 270 -20.47 -24.09 12.42
CA ASN A 270 -20.18 -23.93 13.84
C ASN A 270 -19.13 -24.94 14.33
N ALA A 271 -19.20 -26.19 13.86
CA ALA A 271 -18.18 -27.21 14.13
C ALA A 271 -16.82 -26.79 13.58
N TYR A 272 -16.77 -26.30 12.34
CA TYR A 272 -15.57 -25.74 11.73
C TYR A 272 -14.98 -24.58 12.56
N ARG A 273 -15.82 -23.59 12.89
CA ARG A 273 -15.44 -22.43 13.71
C ARG A 273 -14.84 -22.87 15.04
N THR A 274 -15.51 -23.80 15.72
CA THR A 274 -15.08 -24.32 17.03
C THR A 274 -13.75 -25.08 16.93
N ALA A 275 -13.59 -25.94 15.94
CA ALA A 275 -12.35 -26.67 15.69
C ALA A 275 -11.16 -25.72 15.44
N ARG A 276 -11.37 -24.66 14.64
CA ARG A 276 -10.34 -23.66 14.35
C ARG A 276 -9.96 -22.81 15.57
N LEU A 277 -10.92 -22.48 16.44
CA LEU A 277 -10.61 -21.79 17.70
C LEU A 277 -9.82 -22.68 18.66
N ARG A 278 -10.19 -23.97 18.78
CA ARG A 278 -9.43 -24.95 19.57
C ARG A 278 -8.00 -25.11 19.06
N GLU A 279 -7.83 -25.22 17.75
CA GLU A 279 -6.51 -25.30 17.10
C GLU A 279 -5.69 -24.03 17.36
N GLY A 280 -6.30 -22.85 17.21
CA GLY A 280 -5.68 -21.56 17.51
C GLY A 280 -5.20 -21.45 18.96
N ALA A 281 -6.05 -21.87 19.91
CA ALA A 281 -5.73 -21.90 21.33
C ALA A 281 -4.60 -22.90 21.65
N ARG A 282 -4.57 -24.08 21.00
CA ARG A 282 -3.48 -25.05 21.12
C ARG A 282 -2.15 -24.45 20.65
N ARG A 283 -2.13 -23.82 19.48
CA ARG A 283 -0.92 -23.17 18.93
C ARG A 283 -0.45 -22.03 19.83
N LYS A 284 -1.37 -21.23 20.37
CA LYS A 284 -1.07 -20.15 21.32
C LYS A 284 -0.40 -20.69 22.59
N ARG A 285 -1.02 -21.67 23.26
CA ARG A 285 -0.45 -22.31 24.46
C ARG A 285 0.94 -22.90 24.21
N ALA A 286 1.13 -23.58 23.08
CA ALA A 286 2.42 -24.15 22.71
C ALA A 286 3.50 -23.06 22.51
N SER A 287 3.13 -21.96 21.84
CA SER A 287 4.04 -20.82 21.66
C SER A 287 4.38 -20.11 22.98
N GLU A 288 3.41 -19.96 23.89
CA GLU A 288 3.61 -19.34 25.22
C GLU A 288 4.47 -20.22 26.13
N ALA A 289 4.37 -21.54 25.99
CA ALA A 289 5.25 -22.51 26.65
C ALA A 289 6.65 -22.63 26.03
N GLY A 290 6.99 -21.79 25.04
CA GLY A 290 8.31 -21.81 24.38
C GLY A 290 8.52 -22.95 23.37
N VAL A 291 7.49 -23.75 23.06
CA VAL A 291 7.54 -24.88 22.12
C VAL A 291 6.56 -24.64 20.95
N PRO A 292 6.86 -23.71 20.04
CA PRO A 292 5.94 -23.41 18.94
C PRO A 292 5.75 -24.64 18.03
N LEU A 293 4.50 -24.92 17.66
CA LEU A 293 4.20 -26.00 16.71
C LEU A 293 4.69 -25.64 15.31
N HIS A 294 5.20 -26.60 14.56
CA HIS A 294 5.78 -26.38 13.23
C HIS A 294 4.91 -26.98 12.12
N GLY A 295 4.91 -26.32 10.95
CA GLY A 295 4.32 -26.84 9.71
C GLY A 295 5.37 -27.39 8.74
N ARG A 296 4.97 -27.70 7.50
CA ARG A 296 5.89 -28.10 6.41
C ARG A 296 6.61 -26.88 5.78
N PRO A 297 7.93 -26.95 5.48
CA PRO A 297 9.02 -27.42 6.32
C PRO A 297 9.53 -26.30 7.25
N GLY A 298 9.51 -26.54 8.58
CA GLY A 298 10.31 -25.81 9.58
C GLY A 298 9.84 -24.41 9.98
N ARG A 299 8.68 -23.93 9.49
CA ARG A 299 8.13 -22.64 9.94
C ARG A 299 7.19 -22.82 11.13
N PRO A 300 7.35 -22.03 12.21
CA PRO A 300 6.41 -22.06 13.34
C PRO A 300 5.02 -21.61 12.87
N LEU A 301 4.02 -22.41 13.21
CA LEU A 301 2.62 -22.15 12.95
C LEU A 301 2.15 -21.01 13.85
N ARG A 302 1.74 -19.91 13.23
CA ARG A 302 1.13 -18.81 13.98
C ARG A 302 -0.22 -19.24 14.56
N PRO A 303 -0.59 -18.76 15.75
CA PRO A 303 -1.92 -18.97 16.30
C PRO A 303 -3.00 -18.48 15.34
N PHE A 304 -3.98 -19.34 15.05
CA PHE A 304 -5.13 -19.02 14.21
C PHE A 304 -6.14 -18.23 15.04
N GLY A 305 -6.19 -16.90 14.85
CA GLY A 305 -7.01 -16.01 15.68
C GLY A 305 -8.42 -15.78 15.14
N ALA A 306 -9.29 -15.19 15.97
CA ALA A 306 -10.66 -14.80 15.64
C ALA A 306 -10.80 -14.01 14.32
N ARG A 307 -9.78 -13.23 13.94
CA ARG A 307 -9.77 -12.51 12.66
C ARG A 307 -9.77 -13.46 11.47
N GLN A 308 -8.93 -14.50 11.48
CA GLN A 308 -8.83 -15.43 10.37
C GLN A 308 -10.05 -16.35 10.30
N VAL A 309 -10.59 -16.78 11.45
CA VAL A 309 -11.88 -17.50 11.51
C VAL A 309 -12.98 -16.67 10.85
N ASN A 310 -13.14 -15.41 11.25
CA ASN A 310 -14.18 -14.55 10.67
C ASN A 310 -13.92 -14.26 9.18
N ALA A 311 -12.67 -14.24 8.73
CA ALA A 311 -12.33 -14.06 7.32
C ALA A 311 -12.66 -15.31 6.50
N SER A 312 -12.39 -16.51 7.02
CA SER A 312 -12.71 -17.76 6.33
C SER A 312 -14.22 -18.01 6.27
N VAL A 313 -14.95 -17.74 7.37
CA VAL A 313 -16.43 -17.81 7.36
C VAL A 313 -17.03 -16.79 6.39
N ARG A 314 -16.47 -15.58 6.31
CA ARG A 314 -16.93 -14.58 5.32
C ARG A 314 -16.63 -15.00 3.88
N LEU A 315 -15.50 -15.65 3.62
CA LEU A 315 -15.20 -16.18 2.30
C LEU A 315 -16.17 -17.31 1.93
N LEU A 316 -16.41 -18.24 2.87
CA LEU A 316 -17.40 -19.30 2.70
C LEU A 316 -18.79 -18.72 2.39
N ALA A 317 -19.23 -17.71 3.13
CA ALA A 317 -20.49 -17.02 2.87
C ALA A 317 -20.54 -16.42 1.46
N GLN A 318 -19.48 -15.75 1.00
CA GLN A 318 -19.44 -15.18 -0.36
C GLN A 318 -19.49 -16.23 -1.48
N ILE A 319 -18.89 -17.41 -1.25
CA ILE A 319 -18.98 -18.54 -2.17
C ILE A 319 -20.42 -19.03 -2.21
N LEU A 320 -21.02 -19.33 -1.05
CA LEU A 320 -22.40 -19.83 -0.98
C LEU A 320 -23.44 -18.79 -1.47
N ASP A 321 -23.22 -17.49 -1.25
CA ASP A 321 -24.09 -16.42 -1.76
C ASP A 321 -24.19 -16.46 -3.30
N ARG A 322 -23.15 -16.94 -4.00
CA ARG A 322 -23.16 -17.12 -5.46
C ARG A 322 -23.97 -18.34 -5.88
N ALA A 323 -24.00 -19.40 -5.08
CA ALA A 323 -24.87 -20.55 -5.32
C ALA A 323 -26.33 -20.17 -5.12
N VAL A 324 -26.65 -19.49 -4.02
CA VAL A 324 -28.01 -19.01 -3.69
C VAL A 324 -28.58 -18.08 -4.75
N ARG A 325 -27.76 -17.17 -5.29
CA ARG A 325 -28.19 -16.25 -6.36
C ARG A 325 -28.41 -16.91 -7.71
N SER A 326 -28.02 -18.17 -7.87
CA SER A 326 -28.05 -18.87 -9.14
C SER A 326 -29.23 -19.84 -9.17
N GLU A 327 -30.11 -19.71 -10.16
CA GLU A 327 -31.24 -20.63 -10.35
C GLU A 327 -30.81 -22.07 -10.73
N ARG A 328 -29.52 -22.25 -11.01
CA ARG A 328 -28.91 -23.54 -11.37
C ARG A 328 -28.71 -24.50 -10.18
N PHE A 329 -28.57 -23.98 -8.95
CA PHE A 329 -28.18 -24.81 -7.81
C PHE A 329 -29.30 -24.92 -6.77
N ASP A 330 -29.43 -26.09 -6.15
CA ASP A 330 -30.43 -26.41 -5.13
C ASP A 330 -29.97 -25.94 -3.75
N LEU A 331 -29.70 -24.63 -3.63
CA LEU A 331 -29.36 -23.99 -2.37
C LEU A 331 -30.16 -22.69 -2.23
N GLU A 332 -31.31 -22.74 -1.56
CA GLU A 332 -32.18 -21.57 -1.38
C GLU A 332 -31.60 -20.51 -0.43
N HIS A 333 -30.95 -20.96 0.65
CA HIS A 333 -30.35 -20.09 1.65
C HIS A 333 -29.18 -20.79 2.35
N HIS A 334 -28.34 -20.00 3.04
CA HIS A 334 -27.27 -20.55 3.87
C HIS A 334 -27.09 -19.76 5.16
N ARG A 335 -26.51 -20.41 6.17
CA ARG A 335 -26.42 -19.87 7.55
C ARG A 335 -25.11 -19.12 7.82
N ALA A 336 -24.16 -19.11 6.87
CA ALA A 336 -22.81 -18.54 7.06
C ALA A 336 -22.75 -17.04 7.40
N ARG A 337 -23.85 -16.28 7.21
CA ARG A 337 -23.95 -14.85 7.52
C ARG A 337 -24.47 -14.56 8.94
N GLU A 338 -24.89 -15.59 9.68
CA GLU A 338 -25.46 -15.44 11.02
C GLU A 338 -24.46 -14.85 12.02
N ARG A 339 -24.97 -14.04 12.94
CA ARG A 339 -24.16 -13.23 13.86
C ARG A 339 -23.47 -14.11 14.90
N GLU A 340 -24.07 -15.22 15.26
CA GLU A 340 -23.66 -16.24 16.22
C GLU A 340 -22.35 -16.93 15.77
N LEU A 341 -22.18 -17.10 14.46
CA LEU A 341 -20.97 -17.65 13.85
C LEU A 341 -19.79 -16.67 13.89
N LYS A 342 -20.05 -15.37 14.10
CA LYS A 342 -19.00 -14.36 14.21
C LYS A 342 -18.30 -14.46 15.57
N VAL A 343 -17.00 -14.71 15.53
CA VAL A 343 -16.17 -14.69 16.74
C VAL A 343 -15.98 -13.24 17.19
N LYS A 344 -16.44 -12.93 18.41
CA LYS A 344 -16.21 -11.62 19.03
C LYS A 344 -14.71 -11.40 19.17
N ARG A 345 -14.28 -10.20 18.83
CA ARG A 345 -12.88 -9.78 18.97
C ARG A 345 -12.83 -8.76 20.09
N GLU A 346 -12.04 -9.06 21.10
CA GLU A 346 -11.63 -8.04 22.05
C GLU A 346 -10.84 -6.97 21.29
N LYS A 347 -11.29 -5.73 21.43
CA LYS A 347 -10.55 -4.60 20.91
C LYS A 347 -9.44 -4.32 21.94
N PRO A 348 -8.16 -4.28 21.54
CA PRO A 348 -7.12 -3.88 22.48
C PRO A 348 -7.43 -2.50 23.04
N VAL A 349 -7.29 -2.38 24.36
CA VAL A 349 -7.62 -1.19 25.17
C VAL A 349 -6.51 -0.13 25.10
N TYR A 350 -5.35 -0.48 24.55
CA TYR A 350 -4.23 0.46 24.42
C TYR A 350 -4.36 1.41 23.22
N ARG A 351 -3.73 2.59 23.37
CA ARG A 351 -3.57 3.62 22.33
C ARG A 351 -2.78 3.06 21.13
N ARG A 352 -3.18 3.40 19.91
CA ARG A 352 -2.59 2.85 18.66
C ARG A 352 -1.97 3.91 17.75
N PHE A 353 -1.49 4.97 18.35
CA PHE A 353 -0.67 6.01 17.74
C PHE A 353 0.45 6.34 18.74
N LEU A 354 1.42 7.15 18.34
CA LEU A 354 2.47 7.69 19.21
C LEU A 354 2.16 9.16 19.50
N GLU A 355 2.40 9.62 20.72
CA GLU A 355 2.46 11.05 20.99
C GLU A 355 3.70 11.65 20.31
N VAL A 356 3.77 12.98 20.22
CA VAL A 356 4.87 13.64 19.49
C VAL A 356 6.24 13.40 20.13
N ASP A 357 6.34 13.43 21.46
CA ASP A 357 7.56 13.11 22.21
C ASP A 357 7.98 11.64 22.02
N GLU A 358 7.01 10.73 21.98
CA GLU A 358 7.24 9.32 21.70
C GLU A 358 7.74 9.08 20.28
N LEU A 359 7.22 9.83 19.30
CA LEU A 359 7.71 9.79 17.93
C LEU A 359 9.15 10.32 17.86
N LEU A 360 9.44 11.44 18.52
CA LEU A 360 10.77 12.04 18.55
C LEU A 360 11.80 11.08 19.18
N ASP A 361 11.47 10.43 20.30
CA ASP A 361 12.36 9.40 20.90
C ASP A 361 12.64 8.23 19.94
N VAL A 362 11.65 7.81 19.15
CA VAL A 362 11.86 6.76 18.14
C VAL A 362 12.75 7.26 16.99
N LEU A 363 12.67 8.53 16.61
CA LEU A 363 13.56 9.14 15.62
C LEU A 363 15.00 9.28 16.14
N ASP A 364 15.18 9.66 17.40
CA ASP A 364 16.49 9.77 18.04
C ASP A 364 17.13 8.40 18.21
N ALA A 365 16.38 7.42 18.70
CA ALA A 365 16.84 6.03 18.77
C ALA A 365 17.20 5.47 17.39
N ALA A 366 16.47 5.83 16.33
CA ALA A 366 16.82 5.44 14.97
C ALA A 366 18.14 6.07 14.51
N LEU A 367 18.38 7.34 14.87
CA LEU A 367 19.62 8.04 14.56
C LEU A 367 20.81 7.38 15.25
N GLU A 368 20.69 7.07 16.53
CA GLU A 368 21.75 6.40 17.30
C GLU A 368 22.10 5.03 16.71
N ILE A 369 21.14 4.31 16.13
CA ILE A 369 21.38 3.03 15.45
C ILE A 369 22.04 3.23 14.08
N ASP A 370 21.76 4.34 13.40
CA ASP A 370 22.32 4.69 12.09
C ASP A 370 23.74 5.28 12.20
N GLN A 371 24.08 5.92 13.32
CA GLN A 371 25.38 6.50 13.60
C GLN A 371 26.48 5.42 13.62
N ARG A 372 27.62 5.72 12.99
CA ARG A 372 28.78 4.81 12.98
C ARG A 372 29.60 4.86 14.27
N SER A 373 29.53 5.99 14.98
CA SER A 373 30.39 6.31 16.13
C SER A 373 29.51 6.61 17.34
N SER A 374 29.97 6.25 18.54
CA SER A 374 29.19 6.48 19.77
C SER A 374 29.05 7.97 20.09
N PRO A 375 28.04 8.39 20.88
CA PRO A 375 27.88 9.79 21.29
C PRO A 375 29.15 10.35 21.97
N GLU A 376 29.75 9.59 22.88
CA GLU A 376 31.02 9.96 23.53
C GLU A 376 32.16 10.15 22.51
N THR A 377 32.26 9.26 21.51
CA THR A 377 33.25 9.37 20.44
C THR A 377 33.04 10.65 19.61
N LEU A 378 31.79 11.01 19.34
CA LEU A 378 31.45 12.20 18.57
C LEU A 378 31.74 13.48 19.35
N GLU A 379 31.44 13.52 20.65
CA GLU A 379 31.78 14.65 21.53
C GLU A 379 33.30 14.81 21.65
N LEU A 380 34.03 13.73 21.93
CA LEU A 380 35.49 13.75 21.91
C LEU A 380 36.03 14.20 20.55
N GLY A 381 35.45 13.76 19.45
CA GLY A 381 35.81 14.20 18.11
C GLY A 381 35.58 15.70 17.88
N LYS A 382 34.50 16.28 18.42
CA LYS A 382 34.25 17.74 18.39
C LYS A 382 35.32 18.49 19.18
N THR A 383 35.62 18.04 20.40
CA THR A 383 36.67 18.63 21.24
C THR A 383 38.03 18.58 20.54
N VAL A 384 38.39 17.42 19.97
CA VAL A 384 39.65 17.26 19.23
C VAL A 384 39.71 18.19 18.01
N ARG A 385 38.62 18.31 17.24
CA ARG A 385 38.57 19.25 16.11
C ARG A 385 38.67 20.70 16.57
N HIS A 386 37.98 21.08 17.65
CA HIS A 386 38.09 22.43 18.21
C HIS A 386 39.55 22.76 18.59
N LEU A 387 40.19 21.90 19.39
CA LEU A 387 41.59 22.04 19.80
C LEU A 387 42.55 22.09 18.59
N ARG A 388 42.24 21.36 17.52
CA ARG A 388 43.10 21.27 16.34
C ARG A 388 42.89 22.41 15.33
N GLU A 389 41.65 22.75 15.02
CA GLU A 389 41.28 23.64 13.91
C GLU A 389 41.14 25.09 14.38
N ILE A 390 40.63 25.29 15.60
CA ILE A 390 40.43 26.62 16.21
C ILE A 390 41.64 27.00 17.04
N GLU A 391 42.00 26.20 18.06
CA GLU A 391 43.13 26.52 18.95
C GLU A 391 44.51 26.17 18.37
N ARG A 392 44.55 25.48 17.22
CA ARG A 392 45.78 25.16 16.46
C ARG A 392 46.84 24.38 17.25
N LEU A 393 46.45 23.59 18.25
CA LEU A 393 47.38 22.79 19.05
C LEU A 393 47.99 21.62 18.25
N PRO A 394 49.25 21.21 18.56
CA PRO A 394 49.86 20.02 17.98
C PRO A 394 49.23 18.74 18.57
N TRP A 395 49.20 17.66 17.79
CA TRP A 395 48.54 16.40 18.15
C TRP A 395 49.02 15.81 19.47
N THR A 396 50.31 15.94 19.79
CA THR A 396 50.90 15.51 21.07
C THR A 396 50.29 16.20 22.28
N ARG A 397 50.04 17.52 22.19
CA ARG A 397 49.40 18.29 23.26
C ARG A 397 47.92 17.95 23.37
N ILE A 398 47.21 17.83 22.25
CA ILE A 398 45.80 17.43 22.24
C ILE A 398 45.63 16.05 22.88
N ALA A 399 46.49 15.10 22.52
CA ALA A 399 46.51 13.73 23.06
C ALA A 399 46.70 13.71 24.58
N ALA A 400 47.64 14.52 25.09
CA ALA A 400 47.83 14.70 26.53
C ALA A 400 46.60 15.33 27.20
N THR A 401 45.99 16.36 26.61
CA THR A 401 44.81 17.05 27.15
C THR A 401 43.60 16.13 27.29
N ILE A 402 43.36 15.25 26.31
CA ILE A 402 42.23 14.31 26.36
C ILE A 402 42.58 12.96 27.01
N GLY A 403 43.83 12.77 27.45
CA GLY A 403 44.30 11.54 28.07
C GLY A 403 44.27 10.32 27.16
N ARG A 404 44.59 10.46 25.86
CA ARG A 404 44.57 9.36 24.87
C ARG A 404 45.86 9.31 24.05
N ALA A 405 46.10 8.18 23.40
CA ALA A 405 47.20 8.04 22.44
C ALA A 405 47.01 8.96 21.22
N GLU A 406 48.10 9.47 20.66
CA GLU A 406 48.07 10.39 19.51
C GLU A 406 47.33 9.82 18.29
N SER A 407 47.51 8.52 18.01
CA SER A 407 46.79 7.81 16.96
C SER A 407 45.27 7.79 17.18
N THR A 408 44.83 7.61 18.42
CA THR A 408 43.42 7.68 18.82
C THR A 408 42.87 9.08 18.65
N THR A 409 43.63 10.12 19.03
CA THR A 409 43.27 11.52 18.82
C THR A 409 43.09 11.85 17.34
N ILE A 410 44.01 11.40 16.49
CA ILE A 410 43.91 11.58 15.04
C ILE A 410 42.68 10.83 14.49
N TRP A 411 42.42 9.61 14.95
CA TRP A 411 41.22 8.87 14.58
C TRP A 411 39.93 9.57 15.03
N LEU A 412 39.88 10.11 16.26
CA LEU A 412 38.77 10.88 16.82
C LEU A 412 38.47 12.15 16.00
N SER A 413 39.52 12.84 15.52
CA SER A 413 39.34 14.04 14.68
C SER A 413 38.54 13.75 13.41
N ARG A 414 38.68 12.53 12.87
CA ARG A 414 37.97 12.04 11.68
C ARG A 414 36.57 11.51 11.98
N GLN A 415 36.20 11.36 13.26
CA GLN A 415 34.86 10.92 13.66
C GLN A 415 33.91 12.11 13.67
N THR A 416 33.13 12.26 12.62
CA THR A 416 32.02 13.21 12.57
C THR A 416 30.70 12.48 12.76
N ALA A 417 29.65 13.21 13.15
CA ALA A 417 28.30 12.67 13.07
C ALA A 417 28.08 12.18 11.63
N GLY A 418 27.89 10.88 11.46
CA GLY A 418 27.97 10.25 10.16
C GLY A 418 27.60 8.78 10.20
N GLY A 419 26.90 8.34 9.15
CA GLY A 419 26.18 7.08 9.08
C GLY A 419 24.99 7.30 8.16
N ARG A 420 24.52 6.27 7.44
CA ARG A 420 23.33 6.48 6.60
C ARG A 420 22.14 6.61 7.55
N ARG A 421 21.62 7.82 7.77
CA ARG A 421 20.41 8.14 8.59
C ARG A 421 19.11 7.57 8.00
N ALA A 422 19.22 6.45 7.29
CA ALA A 422 18.15 5.84 6.53
C ALA A 422 16.99 5.45 7.44
N ARG A 423 17.23 4.90 8.64
CA ARG A 423 16.14 4.52 9.53
C ARG A 423 15.40 5.75 10.03
N ARG A 424 16.14 6.78 10.49
CA ARG A 424 15.54 8.05 10.96
C ARG A 424 14.69 8.68 9.85
N ALA A 425 15.27 8.88 8.67
CA ALA A 425 14.56 9.49 7.54
C ALA A 425 13.33 8.67 7.08
N MET A 426 13.43 7.33 7.06
CA MET A 426 12.30 6.46 6.73
C MET A 426 11.18 6.53 7.77
N ILE A 427 11.52 6.54 9.06
CA ILE A 427 10.55 6.63 10.16
C ILE A 427 9.91 8.02 10.17
N ALA A 428 10.68 9.08 9.98
CA ALA A 428 10.19 10.46 9.85
C ALA A 428 9.20 10.55 8.69
N THR A 429 9.57 10.00 7.52
CA THR A 429 8.66 9.95 6.36
C THR A 429 7.36 9.23 6.71
N LEU A 430 7.42 8.04 7.32
CA LEU A 430 6.23 7.28 7.71
C LEU A 430 5.35 8.01 8.74
N GLY A 431 5.97 8.71 9.69
CA GLY A 431 5.30 9.37 10.82
C GLY A 431 4.80 10.78 10.52
N LEU A 432 5.37 11.48 9.54
CA LEU A 432 5.15 12.91 9.30
C LEU A 432 4.58 13.26 7.92
N SER A 433 4.43 12.28 7.03
CA SER A 433 3.76 12.49 5.72
C SER A 433 2.47 11.68 5.57
N GLY A 434 2.24 10.73 6.49
CA GLY A 434 1.13 9.81 6.41
C GLY A 434 1.23 8.80 5.26
N LEU A 435 2.34 8.69 4.51
CA LEU A 435 2.50 7.71 3.42
C LEU A 435 2.36 6.25 3.90
N ARG A 436 1.86 5.39 3.01
CA ARG A 436 1.79 3.93 3.25
C ARG A 436 3.20 3.33 3.16
N ALA A 437 3.41 2.22 3.85
CA ALA A 437 4.70 1.54 3.87
C ALA A 437 5.25 1.16 2.47
N HIS A 438 4.37 0.77 1.53
CA HIS A 438 4.81 0.49 0.15
C HIS A 438 5.15 1.78 -0.61
N GLU A 439 4.40 2.86 -0.41
CA GLU A 439 4.69 4.16 -1.04
C GLU A 439 6.05 4.70 -0.58
N VAL A 440 6.39 4.56 0.71
CA VAL A 440 7.72 4.91 1.23
C VAL A 440 8.81 3.98 0.67
N ALA A 441 8.54 2.68 0.55
CA ALA A 441 9.51 1.73 0.00
C ALA A 441 9.83 1.95 -1.48
N ASP A 442 8.83 2.39 -2.25
CA ASP A 442 8.93 2.63 -3.71
C ASP A 442 9.20 4.11 -4.03
N LEU A 443 9.43 4.95 -3.01
CA LEU A 443 9.67 6.38 -3.17
C LEU A 443 10.96 6.62 -3.95
N ARG A 444 10.88 7.50 -4.96
CA ARG A 444 12.00 7.85 -5.84
C ARG A 444 12.29 9.33 -5.73
N ARG A 445 13.52 9.73 -6.08
CA ARG A 445 13.97 11.12 -5.96
C ARG A 445 13.08 12.11 -6.72
N ARG A 446 12.63 11.76 -7.92
CA ARG A 446 11.68 12.56 -8.72
C ARG A 446 10.34 12.85 -8.02
N HIS A 447 9.99 12.09 -6.98
CA HIS A 447 8.77 12.33 -6.21
C HIS A 447 8.99 13.40 -5.12
N LEU A 448 10.24 13.77 -4.80
CA LEU A 448 10.56 14.76 -3.79
C LEU A 448 10.75 16.13 -4.43
N ASP A 449 9.82 17.04 -4.15
CA ASP A 449 9.91 18.45 -4.49
C ASP A 449 10.30 19.24 -3.24
N PHE A 450 11.61 19.38 -3.03
CA PHE A 450 12.16 20.15 -1.91
C PHE A 450 11.96 21.66 -2.05
N THR A 451 11.69 22.14 -3.26
CA THR A 451 11.46 23.57 -3.52
C THR A 451 10.09 23.98 -3.00
N HIS A 452 9.06 23.20 -3.32
CA HIS A 452 7.69 23.49 -2.89
C HIS A 452 7.29 22.75 -1.60
N GLY A 453 8.18 21.93 -1.02
CA GLY A 453 7.90 21.17 0.19
C GLY A 453 6.84 20.09 -0.05
N ARG A 454 6.89 19.35 -1.17
CA ARG A 454 5.88 18.34 -1.53
C ARG A 454 6.47 16.99 -1.90
N ILE A 455 5.78 15.91 -1.52
CA ILE A 455 6.00 14.56 -2.02
C ILE A 455 4.88 14.24 -3.01
N VAL A 456 5.23 14.08 -4.28
CA VAL A 456 4.30 13.77 -5.36
C VAL A 456 4.20 12.26 -5.51
N ILE A 457 3.07 11.69 -5.08
CA ILE A 457 2.76 10.28 -5.28
C ILE A 457 2.01 10.15 -6.59
N ALA A 458 2.61 9.47 -7.57
CA ALA A 458 2.04 9.32 -8.91
C ALA A 458 1.46 7.91 -9.18
N ASP A 459 1.41 7.04 -8.17
CA ASP A 459 1.12 5.62 -8.41
C ASP A 459 -0.36 5.41 -8.77
N GLY A 460 -0.64 4.69 -9.86
CA GLY A 460 -1.94 4.64 -10.54
C GLY A 460 -2.83 3.44 -10.18
N LYS A 461 -2.58 2.78 -9.05
CA LYS A 461 -3.31 1.55 -8.67
C LYS A 461 -4.71 1.78 -8.12
N THR A 462 -5.08 2.99 -7.73
CA THR A 462 -6.43 3.27 -7.20
C THR A 462 -6.88 4.66 -7.63
N TYR A 463 -8.15 4.83 -8.00
CA TYR A 463 -8.69 6.17 -8.23
C TYR A 463 -8.57 6.97 -6.90
N GLY A 464 -7.72 8.01 -6.87
CA GLY A 464 -7.34 8.75 -5.66
C GLY A 464 -5.91 8.50 -5.13
N SER A 465 -5.07 7.69 -5.80
CA SER A 465 -3.69 7.44 -5.38
C SER A 465 -2.68 8.46 -5.90
N VAL A 466 -3.05 9.28 -6.90
CA VAL A 466 -2.26 10.46 -7.29
C VAL A 466 -2.56 11.59 -6.33
N ARG A 467 -1.56 12.05 -5.59
CA ARG A 467 -1.71 13.15 -4.62
C ARG A 467 -0.39 13.83 -4.33
N GLU A 468 -0.51 15.08 -3.91
CA GLU A 468 0.60 15.87 -3.38
C GLU A 468 0.51 15.85 -1.86
N VAL A 469 1.58 15.37 -1.23
CA VAL A 469 1.70 15.30 0.21
C VAL A 469 2.61 16.41 0.68
N HIS A 470 2.16 17.24 1.61
CA HIS A 470 2.94 18.30 2.23
C HIS A 470 4.09 17.71 3.05
N MET A 471 5.29 18.23 2.86
CA MET A 471 6.44 18.01 3.74
C MET A 471 6.50 19.16 4.74
N SER A 472 6.34 18.86 6.03
CA SER A 472 6.65 19.86 7.06
C SER A 472 8.12 20.27 6.98
N PRO A 473 8.50 21.47 7.46
CA PRO A 473 9.90 21.91 7.50
C PRO A 473 10.81 20.87 8.16
N PHE A 474 10.36 20.30 9.29
CA PHE A 474 11.07 19.22 9.98
C PHE A 474 11.32 18.00 9.07
N LEU A 475 10.28 17.49 8.39
CA LEU A 475 10.43 16.35 7.48
C LEU A 475 11.34 16.70 6.29
N ARG A 476 11.21 17.92 5.76
CA ARG A 476 12.02 18.42 4.65
C ARG A 476 13.49 18.43 5.02
N GLU A 477 13.85 18.95 6.18
CA GLU A 477 15.23 18.96 6.68
C GLU A 477 15.79 17.55 6.86
N GLU A 478 15.04 16.66 7.52
CA GLU A 478 15.44 15.26 7.71
C GLU A 478 15.71 14.54 6.37
N LEU A 479 14.85 14.77 5.37
CA LEU A 479 15.02 14.20 4.04
C LEU A 479 16.17 14.83 3.26
N LEU A 480 16.38 16.15 3.36
CA LEU A 480 17.48 16.85 2.69
C LEU A 480 18.84 16.36 3.20
N VAL A 481 19.00 16.30 4.52
CA VAL A 481 20.23 15.82 5.16
C VAL A 481 20.51 14.38 4.72
N TYR A 482 19.50 13.51 4.76
CA TYR A 482 19.65 12.13 4.32
C TYR A 482 20.01 12.01 2.84
N VAL A 483 19.33 12.75 1.97
CA VAL A 483 19.57 12.73 0.51
C VAL A 483 21.00 13.19 0.19
N ALA A 484 21.51 14.20 0.88
CA ALA A 484 22.88 14.67 0.76
C ALA A 484 23.89 13.59 1.17
N GLU A 485 23.63 12.86 2.26
CA GLU A 485 24.51 11.80 2.75
C GLU A 485 24.57 10.57 1.84
N VAL A 486 23.47 10.21 1.18
CA VAL A 486 23.46 9.05 0.28
C VAL A 486 24.14 9.37 -1.06
N GLY A 487 24.24 10.64 -1.44
CA GLY A 487 24.95 11.08 -2.65
C GLY A 487 24.32 10.64 -3.97
N GLN A 488 23.04 10.23 -3.93
CA GLN A 488 22.27 9.87 -5.11
C GLN A 488 21.99 11.10 -5.97
N THR A 489 21.98 10.93 -7.29
CA THR A 489 21.78 12.03 -8.26
C THR A 489 20.70 11.72 -9.31
N GLY A 490 20.37 10.44 -9.52
CA GLY A 490 19.42 10.03 -10.55
C GLY A 490 17.97 10.23 -10.15
N ALA A 491 17.15 10.81 -11.03
CA ALA A 491 15.73 11.07 -10.76
C ALA A 491 14.91 9.80 -10.41
N ASP A 492 15.28 8.67 -11.01
CA ASP A 492 14.59 7.39 -10.82
C ASP A 492 15.16 6.54 -9.68
N GLU A 493 16.21 7.01 -9.00
CA GLU A 493 16.80 6.29 -7.88
C GLU A 493 15.83 6.25 -6.69
N LEU A 494 15.81 5.10 -6.01
CA LEU A 494 15.02 4.95 -4.79
C LEU A 494 15.61 5.86 -3.71
N VAL A 495 14.73 6.61 -3.04
CA VAL A 495 15.11 7.42 -1.88
C VAL A 495 15.67 6.49 -0.80
N PHE A 496 14.99 5.37 -0.56
CA PHE A 496 15.37 4.41 0.48
C PHE A 496 15.70 3.03 -0.10
N PRO A 497 16.89 2.83 -0.70
CA PRO A 497 17.27 1.54 -1.24
C PRO A 497 17.72 0.58 -0.12
N THR A 498 17.46 -0.71 -0.31
CA THR A 498 18.16 -1.73 0.48
C THR A 498 19.65 -1.75 0.15
N ARG A 499 20.46 -2.49 0.91
CA ARG A 499 21.89 -2.71 0.61
C ARG A 499 22.15 -3.27 -0.81
N ARG A 500 21.15 -3.88 -1.45
CA ARG A 500 21.22 -4.41 -2.82
C ARG A 500 20.66 -3.46 -3.88
N GLY A 501 20.28 -2.24 -3.51
CA GLY A 501 19.66 -1.27 -4.43
C GLY A 501 18.17 -1.52 -4.74
N THR A 502 17.54 -2.54 -4.13
CA THR A 502 16.13 -2.87 -4.38
C THR A 502 15.20 -2.17 -3.38
N PRO A 503 13.89 -2.02 -3.68
CA PRO A 503 12.90 -1.51 -2.73
C PRO A 503 12.80 -2.35 -1.45
N HIS A 504 12.38 -1.72 -0.35
CA HIS A 504 12.09 -2.44 0.88
C HIS A 504 10.74 -3.17 0.80
N SER A 505 10.65 -4.40 1.31
CA SER A 505 9.33 -4.98 1.58
C SER A 505 8.73 -4.38 2.85
N ARG A 506 7.40 -4.33 2.95
CA ARG A 506 6.68 -3.91 4.18
C ARG A 506 7.18 -4.64 5.43
N GLN A 507 7.48 -5.94 5.30
CA GLN A 507 7.99 -6.74 6.41
C GLN A 507 9.42 -6.34 6.79
N ASN A 508 10.27 -6.04 5.81
CA ASN A 508 11.64 -5.58 6.05
C ASN A 508 11.66 -4.17 6.67
N LEU A 509 10.77 -3.26 6.23
CA LEU A 509 10.58 -1.97 6.90
C LEU A 509 10.30 -2.15 8.39
N ASN A 510 9.31 -2.98 8.72
CA ASN A 510 8.99 -3.21 10.13
C ASN A 510 10.16 -3.87 10.88
N ARG A 511 10.72 -4.96 10.35
CA ARG A 511 11.69 -5.78 11.07
C ARG A 511 13.08 -5.14 11.19
N ARG A 512 13.53 -4.40 10.18
CA ARG A 512 14.92 -3.91 10.09
C ARG A 512 15.07 -2.41 10.35
N VAL A 513 13.99 -1.66 10.19
CA VAL A 513 13.99 -0.20 10.36
C VAL A 513 13.27 0.18 11.65
N LEU A 514 11.96 -0.10 11.72
CA LEU A 514 11.13 0.40 12.82
C LEU A 514 11.32 -0.36 14.13
N ALA A 515 11.25 -1.69 14.13
CA ALA A 515 11.30 -2.48 15.35
C ALA A 515 12.59 -2.29 16.17
N PRO A 516 13.80 -2.20 15.55
CA PRO A 516 15.01 -1.87 16.30
C PRO A 516 14.97 -0.49 16.96
N ALA A 517 14.48 0.53 16.24
CA ALA A 517 14.37 1.89 16.77
C ALA A 517 13.37 1.96 17.94
N VAL A 518 12.22 1.29 17.81
CA VAL A 518 11.22 1.19 18.89
C VAL A 518 11.81 0.49 20.11
N ALA A 519 12.52 -0.63 19.94
CA ALA A 519 13.13 -1.34 21.06
C ALA A 519 14.14 -0.48 21.82
N ARG A 520 15.00 0.24 21.08
CA ARG A 520 15.97 1.18 21.67
C ARG A 520 15.27 2.35 22.37
N ALA A 521 14.24 2.94 21.76
CA ALA A 521 13.46 4.02 22.36
C ALA A 521 12.73 3.56 23.63
N THR A 522 12.17 2.35 23.65
CA THR A 522 11.57 1.75 24.85
C THR A 522 12.60 1.61 25.96
N GLN A 523 13.81 1.15 25.65
CA GLN A 523 14.89 1.03 26.64
C GLN A 523 15.31 2.40 27.18
N ALA A 524 15.52 3.39 26.31
CA ALA A 524 15.90 4.74 26.70
C ALA A 524 14.85 5.40 27.61
N ARG A 525 13.56 5.27 27.25
CA ARG A 525 12.44 5.72 28.08
C ARG A 525 12.40 5.04 29.44
N ALA A 526 12.59 3.72 29.48
CA ALA A 526 12.64 2.97 30.75
C ALA A 526 13.78 3.45 31.65
N THR A 527 14.97 3.75 31.08
CA THR A 527 16.10 4.31 31.83
C THR A 527 15.80 5.68 32.43
N ARG A 528 15.00 6.52 31.75
CA ARG A 528 14.59 7.85 32.24
C ARG A 528 13.39 7.81 33.19
N GLY A 529 12.71 6.67 33.33
CA GLY A 529 11.47 6.55 34.08
C GLY A 529 10.24 7.10 33.35
N ASP A 530 10.31 7.25 32.02
CA ASP A 530 9.22 7.74 31.19
C ASP A 530 8.14 6.66 30.96
N ALA A 531 6.95 7.10 30.51
CA ALA A 531 5.87 6.21 30.14
C ALA A 531 6.27 5.23 29.02
N VAL A 532 5.82 3.98 29.16
CA VAL A 532 6.10 2.90 28.21
C VAL A 532 5.39 3.15 26.88
N LEU A 533 6.13 2.95 25.78
CA LEU A 533 5.57 3.07 24.44
C LEU A 533 4.40 2.08 24.20
N PRO A 534 3.40 2.45 23.39
CA PRO A 534 2.34 1.55 23.01
C PRO A 534 2.84 0.23 22.41
N PRO A 535 2.21 -0.92 22.71
CA PRO A 535 2.64 -2.19 22.16
C PRO A 535 2.33 -2.29 20.65
N ALA A 536 3.08 -3.15 19.96
CA ALA A 536 2.85 -3.49 18.55
C ALA A 536 2.88 -2.29 17.58
N ILE A 537 3.87 -1.40 17.74
CA ILE A 537 4.13 -0.29 16.80
C ILE A 537 4.54 -0.87 15.43
N THR A 538 3.85 -0.42 14.37
CA THR A 538 4.07 -0.82 12.98
C THR A 538 4.09 0.42 12.07
N PRO A 539 4.49 0.31 10.78
CA PRO A 539 4.38 1.44 9.85
C PRO A 539 2.96 2.02 9.74
N HIS A 540 1.93 1.21 9.95
CA HIS A 540 0.54 1.69 9.97
C HIS A 540 0.20 2.44 11.27
N THR A 541 0.88 2.13 12.38
CA THR A 541 0.81 2.93 13.61
C THR A 541 1.36 4.34 13.36
N LEU A 542 2.49 4.48 12.67
CA LEU A 542 3.06 5.79 12.32
C LEU A 542 2.15 6.62 11.39
N ARG A 543 1.50 5.97 10.42
CA ARG A 543 0.48 6.65 9.61
C ARG A 543 -0.71 7.16 10.44
N ARG A 544 -1.09 6.43 11.49
CA ARG A 544 -2.13 6.88 12.43
C ARG A 544 -1.64 8.01 13.32
N THR A 545 -0.38 7.96 13.76
CA THR A 545 0.30 9.06 14.43
C THR A 545 0.18 10.33 13.60
N PHE A 546 0.57 10.31 12.32
CA PHE A 546 0.42 11.48 11.44
C PHE A 546 -1.00 12.07 11.45
N VAL A 547 -2.02 11.23 11.28
CA VAL A 547 -3.44 11.67 11.26
C VAL A 547 -3.83 12.30 12.59
N THR A 548 -3.47 11.67 13.71
CA THR A 548 -3.80 12.15 15.05
C THR A 548 -3.07 13.45 15.37
N LEU A 549 -1.76 13.53 15.12
CA LEU A 549 -0.99 14.75 15.35
C LEU A 549 -1.48 15.90 14.46
N SER A 550 -1.83 15.63 13.20
CA SER A 550 -2.41 16.65 12.31
C SER A 550 -3.76 17.18 12.83
N ALA A 551 -4.59 16.30 13.39
CA ALA A 551 -5.87 16.70 14.00
C ALA A 551 -5.64 17.53 15.27
N GLN A 552 -4.67 17.17 16.11
CA GLN A 552 -4.27 17.95 17.30
C GLN A 552 -3.67 19.31 16.91
N ALA A 553 -2.98 19.40 15.77
CA ALA A 553 -2.52 20.65 15.16
C ALA A 553 -3.65 21.51 14.56
N GLY A 554 -4.91 21.07 14.62
CA GLY A 554 -6.06 21.80 14.09
C GLY A 554 -6.23 21.72 12.57
N ARG A 555 -5.55 20.80 11.88
CA ARG A 555 -5.72 20.63 10.42
C ARG A 555 -7.10 20.09 10.10
N SER A 556 -7.73 20.62 9.06
CA SER A 556 -9.09 20.21 8.68
C SER A 556 -9.13 18.74 8.24
N PRO A 557 -10.27 18.03 8.44
CA PRO A 557 -10.43 16.65 7.98
C PRO A 557 -10.18 16.51 6.48
N SER A 558 -10.65 17.46 5.66
CA SER A 558 -10.46 17.44 4.20
C SER A 558 -9.00 17.58 3.80
N TRP A 559 -8.23 18.41 4.52
CA TRP A 559 -6.79 18.51 4.29
C TRP A 559 -6.09 17.18 4.62
N ILE A 560 -6.38 16.60 5.79
CA ILE A 560 -5.80 15.31 6.20
C ILE A 560 -6.16 14.21 5.19
N GLN A 561 -7.38 14.21 4.66
CA GLN A 561 -7.82 13.29 3.60
C GLN A 561 -6.97 13.41 2.33
N ALA A 562 -6.72 14.64 1.88
CA ALA A 562 -5.89 14.91 0.71
C ALA A 562 -4.45 14.39 0.89
N GLN A 563 -3.89 14.50 2.10
CA GLN A 563 -2.54 14.01 2.41
C GLN A 563 -2.44 12.47 2.34
N ILE A 564 -3.41 11.78 2.91
CA ILE A 564 -3.30 10.33 3.12
C ILE A 564 -3.87 9.51 1.93
N GLY A 565 -4.78 10.04 1.13
CA GLY A 565 -5.32 9.34 -0.05
C GLY A 565 -6.13 8.08 0.30
N HIS A 566 -7.15 8.21 1.16
CA HIS A 566 -7.96 7.08 1.62
C HIS A 566 -9.30 6.94 0.89
N ALA A 567 -9.62 5.70 0.48
CA ALA A 567 -10.96 5.29 0.04
C ALA A 567 -11.92 4.97 1.20
N ASP A 568 -11.42 4.70 2.43
CA ASP A 568 -12.26 4.44 3.61
C ASP A 568 -12.22 5.63 4.59
N MET A 569 -13.29 6.41 4.59
CA MET A 569 -13.43 7.63 5.39
C MET A 569 -13.88 7.39 6.83
N THR A 570 -14.51 6.24 7.09
CA THR A 570 -15.10 5.94 8.40
C THR A 570 -14.03 5.73 9.47
N THR A 571 -12.91 5.13 9.11
CA THR A 571 -11.80 4.85 10.03
C THR A 571 -11.03 6.12 10.39
N MET A 572 -10.84 7.05 9.43
CA MET A 572 -10.16 8.32 9.66
C MET A 572 -11.00 9.25 10.54
N GLN A 573 -12.29 9.44 10.21
CA GLN A 573 -13.19 10.29 10.98
C GLN A 573 -13.22 9.91 12.46
N ARG A 574 -13.20 8.60 12.77
CA ARG A 574 -13.13 8.12 14.16
C ARG A 574 -11.87 8.60 14.88
N TYR A 575 -10.71 8.53 14.23
CA TYR A 575 -9.45 8.99 14.84
C TYR A 575 -9.41 10.50 14.97
N TYR A 576 -9.90 11.21 13.95
CA TYR A 576 -10.02 12.65 13.99
C TYR A 576 -10.88 13.12 15.17
N MET A 577 -12.12 12.63 15.28
CA MET A 577 -13.02 13.01 16.37
C MET A 577 -12.43 12.70 17.75
N GLN A 578 -11.78 11.54 17.90
CA GLN A 578 -11.12 11.19 19.16
C GLN A 578 -9.98 12.17 19.49
N ALA A 579 -9.17 12.55 18.50
CA ALA A 579 -8.02 13.43 18.70
C ALA A 579 -8.41 14.90 18.88
N SER A 580 -9.40 15.39 18.14
CA SER A 580 -9.87 16.78 18.20
C SER A 580 -10.53 17.13 19.54
N HIS A 581 -11.08 16.13 20.23
CA HIS A 581 -11.67 16.29 21.56
C HIS A 581 -10.69 15.97 22.70
N SER A 582 -9.45 15.59 22.41
CA SER A 582 -8.45 15.28 23.44
C SER A 582 -7.80 16.56 23.93
N GLU A 583 -7.98 16.89 25.21
CA GLU A 583 -7.27 17.99 25.87
C GLU A 583 -5.76 17.68 25.85
N THR A 584 -5.01 18.44 25.05
CA THR A 584 -3.58 18.23 24.84
C THR A 584 -2.81 19.24 25.67
N GLN A 585 -1.86 18.78 26.49
CA GLN A 585 -1.03 19.67 27.30
C GLN A 585 -0.33 20.72 26.42
N PRO A 586 -0.23 22.00 26.86
CA PRO A 586 0.34 23.07 26.04
C PRO A 586 1.74 22.77 25.51
N ARG A 587 2.58 22.09 26.30
CA ARG A 587 3.92 21.66 25.88
C ARG A 587 3.88 20.68 24.70
N MET A 588 2.96 19.70 24.73
CA MET A 588 2.80 18.73 23.64
C MET A 588 2.25 19.39 22.39
N LYS A 589 1.30 20.33 22.53
CA LYS A 589 0.78 21.11 21.41
C LYS A 589 1.89 21.87 20.67
N ARG A 590 2.77 22.56 21.41
CA ARG A 590 3.93 23.27 20.82
C ARG A 590 4.89 22.33 20.08
N LEU A 591 5.12 21.12 20.61
CA LEU A 591 5.94 20.11 19.92
C LEU A 591 5.27 19.60 18.63
N VAL A 592 3.95 19.39 18.66
CA VAL A 592 3.18 19.02 17.47
C VAL A 592 3.28 20.11 16.40
N GLU A 593 3.08 21.38 16.80
CA GLU A 593 3.23 22.54 15.93
C GLU A 593 4.65 22.63 15.37
N TYR A 594 5.69 22.46 16.19
CA TYR A 594 7.09 22.45 15.72
C TYR A 594 7.38 21.36 14.69
N VAL A 595 6.85 20.14 14.89
CA VAL A 595 7.13 19.00 14.01
C VAL A 595 6.30 19.06 12.70
N LEU A 596 5.10 19.65 12.74
CA LEU A 596 4.16 19.68 11.62
C LEU A 596 4.02 21.04 10.92
N ASP A 597 4.44 22.16 11.52
CA ASP A 597 4.10 23.52 11.07
C ASP A 597 5.27 24.52 11.09
N GLU A 598 5.12 25.57 10.27
CA GLU A 598 5.93 26.78 10.29
C GLU A 598 5.37 27.73 11.36
N ALA A 599 6.21 28.17 12.28
CA ALA A 599 5.95 29.42 13.00
C ALA A 599 5.96 30.58 11.98
N GLY A 600 4.88 30.80 11.22
CA GLY A 600 4.89 31.87 10.21
C GLY A 600 3.72 32.08 9.25
N MET A 601 2.71 31.20 9.14
CA MET A 601 1.65 31.37 8.12
C MET A 601 0.24 31.73 8.62
N THR A 602 0.08 32.19 9.86
CA THR A 602 -1.23 32.58 10.43
C THR A 602 -1.34 34.02 10.92
N ASN A 603 -0.58 34.98 10.37
CA ASN A 603 -0.79 36.41 10.71
C ASN A 603 -0.75 37.42 9.54
N GLN A 604 -1.02 36.99 8.29
CA GLN A 604 -1.14 37.93 7.14
C GLN A 604 -2.45 37.80 6.34
N ALA A 605 -3.50 37.25 6.92
CA ALA A 605 -4.84 37.37 6.35
C ALA A 605 -5.79 37.78 7.46
N HIS A 606 -5.79 39.07 7.79
CA HIS A 606 -6.90 39.90 8.30
C HIS A 606 -6.30 41.30 8.57
N ALA A 607 -5.98 42.02 7.50
CA ALA A 607 -5.83 43.47 7.59
C ALA A 607 -7.25 44.05 7.63
N PRO A 608 -7.69 44.71 8.73
CA PRO A 608 -8.90 45.51 8.70
C PRO A 608 -8.60 46.73 7.81
N THR A 609 -9.31 46.82 6.70
CA THR A 609 -9.22 47.96 5.78
C THR A 609 -10.18 49.05 6.27
N GLY A 610 -9.62 50.19 6.72
CA GLY A 610 -10.32 51.47 6.95
C GLY A 610 -11.27 51.50 8.15
N GLU A 611 -11.43 52.54 8.95
CA GLU A 611 -10.92 53.91 9.04
C GLU A 611 -11.14 54.34 10.50
N ALA A 612 -10.20 55.09 11.08
CA ALA A 612 -10.47 56.26 11.93
C ALA A 612 -9.14 56.74 12.52
N ARG A 613 -8.61 57.82 11.93
CA ARG A 613 -7.58 58.64 12.53
C ARG A 613 -8.14 59.26 13.82
N GLN A 614 -7.52 58.96 14.96
CA GLN A 614 -7.46 59.91 16.07
C GLN A 614 -6.03 59.93 16.61
N THR A 615 -5.41 61.08 16.35
CA THR A 615 -4.15 61.57 16.87
C THR A 615 -4.18 61.56 18.39
N LEU A 616 -3.24 60.87 19.04
CA LEU A 616 -2.83 61.21 20.40
C LEU A 616 -1.31 61.27 20.45
N LEU A 617 -0.81 62.50 20.59
CA LEU A 617 0.58 62.86 20.82
C LEU A 617 1.07 62.22 22.13
N LEU A 618 2.24 61.58 22.07
CA LEU A 618 3.09 61.35 23.24
C LEU A 618 3.71 62.69 23.66
N PRO A 619 3.69 63.07 24.95
CA PRO A 619 4.67 64.00 25.48
C PRO A 619 5.96 63.25 25.83
N ASP A 620 7.07 63.78 25.34
CA ASP A 620 8.43 63.44 25.74
C ASP A 620 8.64 63.77 27.22
N ASP A 621 9.33 62.88 27.95
CA ASP A 621 9.74 63.07 29.33
C ASP A 621 11.28 63.21 29.37
N PRO A 622 11.85 64.37 29.79
CA PRO A 622 13.28 64.49 30.05
C PRO A 622 13.60 64.21 31.52
N ALA A 623 14.73 63.53 31.72
CA ALA A 623 15.25 63.09 33.01
C ALA A 623 15.59 64.24 34.00
N ALA A 624 15.15 64.04 35.26
CA ALA A 624 15.82 64.28 36.57
C ALA A 624 16.37 65.70 36.91
N PRO A 625 16.79 66.02 38.17
CA PRO A 625 16.68 65.33 39.47
C PRO A 625 16.16 66.23 40.63
N GLY A 626 15.89 65.67 41.82
CA GLY A 626 15.96 66.47 43.06
C GLY A 626 15.05 66.05 44.23
N ILE A 627 15.70 65.46 45.24
CA ILE A 627 15.29 65.25 46.65
C ILE A 627 14.43 64.01 46.94
#